data_AF-A0A968KB38-F1
#
_entry.id   AF-A0A968KB38-F1
#
_cell.length_a   1.000
_cell.length_b   1.000
_cell.length_c   1.000
_cell.angle_alpha   90.00
_cell.angle_beta   90.00
_cell.angle_gamma   90.00
#
_symmetry.space_group_name_H-M   'P 1'
#
loop_
_entity.id
_entity.type
_entity.pdbx_description
1 polymer ?
#
loop_
_entity_poly.entity_id
_entity_poly.type
_entity_poly.pdbx_seq_one_letter_code
_entity_poly.pdbx_strand_id
1 'polypeptide(L)'
;SDDYLRKYELGKELQEGTAKYIEIKSISLIKGLESHSMFGDSIIHLGLPQLLQKELQARFSSNSISPDDMPRNRIYPLAAIECYLLDYLGIDWKGSLPDFEQDVSYADLFRQKLDLDSSEFDRHAEQSKSRYNYPVLIKSASMQIREYARGYKQDLEEFEKSRGFRIEITLNSNGVLRSRSSDARKWLIDNGSREFRSNFRIYSLKKDGLLFQLYDSGLLEENDWDTKEKTVIFYAEAVDSIILNEEPIEVGNASNQNFDSIEMHGSNFNFEYDQSGNIKVENSGIKIDLYKVK
;
A
#
# COMPACT_ATOMS: atom_id res chain seq x y z
N SER A 1 -20.66 3.64 -6.21
CA SER A 1 -19.29 3.79 -5.66
C SER A 1 -19.00 2.58 -4.83
N ASP A 2 -17.77 2.11 -4.88
CA ASP A 2 -17.39 0.77 -4.45
C ASP A 2 -17.45 0.63 -2.91
N ASP A 3 -18.49 -0.04 -2.42
CA ASP A 3 -18.81 -0.19 -1.00
C ASP A 3 -17.67 -0.89 -0.23
N TYR A 4 -16.90 -1.73 -0.93
CA TYR A 4 -15.69 -2.36 -0.43
C TYR A 4 -14.59 -1.35 -0.13
N LEU A 5 -14.36 -0.36 -1.02
CA LEU A 5 -13.32 0.65 -0.81
C LEU A 5 -13.60 1.48 0.43
N ARG A 6 -14.87 1.87 0.61
CA ARG A 6 -15.33 2.61 1.78
C ARG A 6 -15.11 1.80 3.07
N LYS A 7 -15.44 0.50 3.06
CA LYS A 7 -15.24 -0.40 4.21
C LYS A 7 -13.77 -0.67 4.51
N TYR A 8 -12.93 -0.79 3.48
CA TYR A 8 -11.50 -0.99 3.61
C TYR A 8 -10.80 0.28 4.14
N GLU A 9 -11.13 1.45 3.59
CA GLU A 9 -10.61 2.74 4.06
C GLU A 9 -11.05 3.01 5.50
N LEU A 10 -12.31 2.74 5.86
CA LEU A 10 -12.81 2.84 7.24
C LEU A 10 -12.12 1.85 8.19
N GLY A 11 -11.93 0.59 7.78
CA GLY A 11 -11.22 -0.41 8.57
C GLY A 11 -9.74 -0.07 8.79
N LYS A 12 -9.10 0.54 7.77
CA LYS A 12 -7.75 1.08 7.88
C LYS A 12 -7.71 2.31 8.79
N GLU A 13 -8.60 3.27 8.62
CA GLU A 13 -8.74 4.45 9.48
C GLU A 13 -8.90 4.07 10.97
N LEU A 14 -9.72 3.06 11.27
CA LEU A 14 -9.93 2.56 12.63
C LEU A 14 -8.70 1.82 13.18
N GLN A 15 -8.13 0.84 12.45
CA GLN A 15 -6.99 0.04 12.95
C GLN A 15 -5.68 0.83 13.00
N GLU A 16 -5.38 1.55 11.92
CA GLU A 16 -4.13 2.27 11.74
C GLU A 16 -4.15 3.64 12.45
N GLY A 17 -5.31 4.31 12.49
CA GLY A 17 -5.52 5.50 13.31
C GLY A 17 -5.45 5.23 14.81
N THR A 18 -5.99 4.09 15.26
CA THR A 18 -5.87 3.65 16.66
C THR A 18 -4.40 3.32 17.00
N ALA A 19 -3.66 2.66 16.11
CA ALA A 19 -2.24 2.38 16.32
C ALA A 19 -1.41 3.66 16.45
N LYS A 20 -1.66 4.68 15.61
CA LYS A 20 -0.97 5.97 15.70
C LYS A 20 -1.37 6.76 16.94
N TYR A 21 -2.66 6.75 17.29
CA TYR A 21 -3.14 7.33 18.54
C TYR A 21 -2.47 6.68 19.75
N ILE A 22 -2.30 5.35 19.78
CA ILE A 22 -1.57 4.64 20.84
C ILE A 22 -0.10 5.07 20.85
N GLU A 23 0.57 5.17 19.70
CA GLU A 23 1.96 5.65 19.60
C GLU A 23 2.10 7.08 20.17
N ILE A 24 1.23 7.99 19.75
CA ILE A 24 1.22 9.40 20.15
C ILE A 24 0.87 9.54 21.64
N LYS A 25 -0.10 8.78 22.14
CA LYS A 25 -0.46 8.72 23.56
C LYS A 25 0.65 8.11 24.40
N SER A 26 1.34 7.09 23.90
CA SER A 26 2.49 6.48 24.57
C SER A 26 3.65 7.47 24.68
N ILE A 27 3.92 8.26 23.64
CA ILE A 27 4.87 9.38 23.69
C ILE A 27 4.42 10.43 24.72
N SER A 28 3.12 10.74 24.80
CA SER A 28 2.59 11.66 25.83
C SER A 28 2.71 11.12 27.25
N LEU A 29 2.55 9.81 27.46
CA LEU A 29 2.66 9.15 28.76
C LEU A 29 4.12 9.02 29.21
N ILE A 30 5.04 8.74 28.28
CA ILE A 30 6.49 8.75 28.53
C ILE A 30 6.95 10.15 28.97
N LYS A 31 6.44 11.22 28.33
CA LYS A 31 6.69 12.60 28.78
C LYS A 31 6.11 12.91 30.16
N GLY A 32 4.98 12.29 30.53
CA GLY A 32 4.41 12.39 31.88
C GLY A 32 5.18 11.61 32.95
N LEU A 33 5.99 10.62 32.55
CA LEU A 33 6.93 9.90 33.41
C LEU A 33 8.28 10.64 33.50
N GLU A 34 8.72 11.30 32.43
CA GLU A 34 9.92 12.17 32.43
C GLU A 34 9.72 13.45 33.24
N SER A 35 8.50 13.96 33.40
CA SER A 35 8.24 15.06 34.34
C SER A 35 8.42 14.66 35.83
N HIS A 36 8.66 13.38 36.11
CA HIS A 36 9.02 12.84 37.42
C HIS A 36 10.48 12.36 37.51
N SER A 37 11.29 12.51 36.44
CA SER A 37 12.71 12.14 36.45
C SER A 37 13.61 13.34 36.11
N MET A 38 14.80 13.41 36.72
CA MET A 38 15.74 14.54 36.64
C MET A 38 16.46 14.66 35.29
N PHE A 39 15.74 14.69 34.17
CA PHE A 39 16.33 14.90 32.84
C PHE A 39 15.68 16.08 32.12
N GLY A 40 16.32 17.26 32.25
CA GLY A 40 16.40 18.33 31.25
C GLY A 40 15.12 19.07 30.82
N ASP A 41 15.05 20.36 31.15
CA ASP A 41 13.97 21.33 30.81
C ASP A 41 13.68 21.56 29.31
N SER A 42 14.33 20.86 28.37
CA SER A 42 14.20 21.17 26.93
C SER A 42 13.04 20.46 26.19
N ILE A 43 12.30 19.54 26.84
CA ILE A 43 11.21 18.76 26.20
C ILE A 43 9.81 19.13 26.74
N ILE A 44 9.75 19.87 27.85
CA ILE A 44 8.53 20.19 28.63
C ILE A 44 7.56 21.11 27.87
N HIS A 45 8.04 21.88 26.88
CA HIS A 45 7.22 22.84 26.13
C HIS A 45 6.53 22.29 24.86
N LEU A 46 6.53 20.98 24.65
CA LEU A 46 5.83 20.33 23.54
C LEU A 46 4.80 19.34 24.10
N GLY A 47 3.68 19.87 24.60
CA GLY A 47 2.50 19.09 24.92
C GLY A 47 1.96 18.38 23.68
N LEU A 48 1.22 17.28 23.88
CA LEU A 48 0.61 16.50 22.81
C LEU A 48 -0.12 17.35 21.75
N PRO A 49 -0.89 18.39 22.14
CA PRO A 49 -1.56 19.26 21.17
C PRO A 49 -0.57 20.05 20.29
N GLN A 50 0.59 20.46 20.81
CA GLN A 50 1.60 21.22 20.06
C GLN A 50 2.39 20.32 19.11
N LEU A 51 2.63 19.05 19.49
CA LEU A 51 3.21 18.04 18.60
C LEU A 51 2.28 17.71 17.43
N LEU A 52 0.99 17.46 17.71
CA LEU A 52 -0.03 17.25 16.69
C LEU A 52 -0.19 18.49 15.81
N GLN A 53 -0.24 19.69 16.39
CA GLN A 53 -0.35 20.93 15.64
C GLN A 53 0.87 21.19 14.74
N LYS A 54 2.09 20.88 15.20
CA LYS A 54 3.31 20.99 14.40
C LYS A 54 3.34 19.94 13.28
N GLU A 55 2.94 18.71 13.55
CA GLU A 55 2.78 17.68 12.52
C GLU A 55 1.72 18.06 11.49
N LEU A 56 0.58 18.59 11.93
CA LEU A 56 -0.46 19.11 11.05
C LEU A 56 0.07 20.26 10.21
N GLN A 57 0.66 21.29 10.81
CA GLN A 57 1.16 22.45 10.08
C GLN A 57 2.24 22.09 9.06
N ALA A 58 3.17 21.19 9.42
CA ALA A 58 4.20 20.73 8.51
C ALA A 58 3.66 19.87 7.34
N ARG A 59 2.51 19.20 7.53
CA ARG A 59 1.91 18.28 6.54
C ARG A 59 0.77 18.92 5.73
N PHE A 60 0.13 19.97 6.26
CA PHE A 60 -0.93 20.75 5.61
C PHE A 60 -0.42 22.08 5.02
N SER A 61 0.86 22.44 5.20
CA SER A 61 1.46 23.64 4.58
C SER A 61 1.46 23.59 3.05
N SER A 62 1.43 22.39 2.47
CA SER A 62 1.06 22.17 1.08
C SER A 62 -0.46 21.98 1.03
N ASN A 63 -1.20 22.97 0.50
CA ASN A 63 -2.66 22.96 0.38
C ASN A 63 -3.27 21.72 -0.31
N SER A 64 -2.45 20.82 -0.85
CA SER A 64 -2.82 19.49 -1.32
C SER A 64 -1.65 18.53 -1.08
N ILE A 65 -1.97 17.25 -0.84
CA ILE A 65 -0.99 16.19 -0.59
C ILE A 65 -0.90 15.34 -1.86
N SER A 66 0.33 15.20 -2.39
CA SER A 66 0.58 14.33 -3.54
C SER A 66 0.21 12.89 -3.21
N PRO A 67 -0.25 12.07 -4.17
CA PRO A 67 -0.42 10.63 -3.97
C PRO A 67 0.85 9.92 -3.44
N ASP A 68 2.05 10.40 -3.80
CA ASP A 68 3.33 9.87 -3.28
C ASP A 68 3.42 9.93 -1.74
N ASP A 69 2.72 10.89 -1.15
CA ASP A 69 2.79 11.24 0.26
C ASP A 69 1.58 10.73 1.06
N MET A 70 0.55 10.19 0.37
CA MET A 70 -0.76 9.89 0.96
C MET A 70 -0.72 8.87 2.12
N PRO A 71 0.01 7.73 2.04
CA PRO A 71 0.10 6.80 3.16
C PRO A 71 0.82 7.40 4.37
N ARG A 72 1.79 8.30 4.16
CA ARG A 72 2.57 8.92 5.25
C ARG A 72 1.91 10.16 5.86
N ASN A 73 1.00 10.81 5.14
CA ASN A 73 0.53 12.16 5.49
C ASN A 73 -0.97 12.31 5.86
N ARG A 74 -1.83 11.29 5.72
CA ARG A 74 -3.27 11.46 6.07
C ARG A 74 -3.90 10.44 7.01
N ILE A 75 -3.82 9.14 6.74
CA ILE A 75 -4.64 8.15 7.47
C ILE A 75 -4.27 8.12 8.96
N TYR A 76 -2.98 8.21 9.28
CA TYR A 76 -2.52 8.08 10.68
C TYR A 76 -2.75 9.33 11.55
N PRO A 77 -2.42 10.57 11.13
CA PRO A 77 -2.52 11.73 12.02
C PRO A 77 -3.94 12.26 12.17
N LEU A 78 -4.76 12.23 11.11
CA LEU A 78 -6.14 12.73 11.15
C LEU A 78 -7.00 11.87 12.08
N ALA A 79 -6.96 10.55 11.90
CA ALA A 79 -7.65 9.61 12.78
C ALA A 79 -7.15 9.72 14.23
N ALA A 80 -5.85 9.93 14.47
CA ALA A 80 -5.34 10.15 15.82
C ALA A 80 -5.89 11.43 16.49
N ILE A 81 -6.12 12.49 15.72
CA ILE A 81 -6.72 13.74 16.20
C ILE A 81 -8.20 13.55 16.49
N GLU A 82 -8.92 12.85 15.61
CA GLU A 82 -10.33 12.53 15.82
C GLU A 82 -10.49 11.71 17.11
N CYS A 83 -9.69 10.65 17.30
CA CYS A 83 -9.62 9.89 18.55
C CYS A 83 -9.34 10.76 19.78
N TYR A 84 -8.42 11.74 19.67
CA TYR A 84 -8.13 12.67 20.75
C TYR A 84 -9.30 13.60 21.06
N LEU A 85 -9.98 14.12 20.03
CA LEU A 85 -11.15 14.97 20.19
C LEU A 85 -12.32 14.19 20.80
N LEU A 86 -12.50 12.93 20.44
CA LEU A 86 -13.51 12.06 21.05
C LEU A 86 -13.22 11.84 22.55
N ASP A 87 -11.96 11.58 22.91
CA ASP A 87 -11.53 11.50 24.31
C ASP A 87 -11.77 12.81 25.06
N TYR A 88 -11.40 13.94 24.46
CA TYR A 88 -11.59 15.26 25.06
C TYR A 88 -13.07 15.57 25.32
N LEU A 89 -13.96 15.15 24.43
CA LEU A 89 -15.41 15.29 24.59
C LEU A 89 -16.01 14.25 25.54
N GLY A 90 -15.21 13.32 26.08
CA GLY A 90 -15.68 12.25 26.95
C GLY A 90 -16.66 11.31 26.24
N ILE A 91 -16.39 11.00 24.97
CA ILE A 91 -17.09 9.96 24.21
C ILE A 91 -16.34 8.64 24.45
N ASP A 92 -17.04 7.59 24.89
CA ASP A 92 -16.44 6.26 25.05
C ASP A 92 -16.36 5.52 23.72
N TRP A 93 -15.59 6.06 22.77
CA TRP A 93 -15.40 5.44 21.46
C TRP A 93 -14.59 4.14 21.55
N LYS A 94 -13.78 3.96 22.61
CA LYS A 94 -12.92 2.78 22.80
C LYS A 94 -13.73 1.55 23.22
N GLY A 95 -14.72 1.71 24.10
CA GLY A 95 -15.63 0.64 24.48
C GLY A 95 -16.55 0.21 23.33
N SER A 96 -16.86 1.12 22.40
CA SER A 96 -17.72 0.88 21.24
C SER A 96 -17.01 0.34 20.01
N LEU A 97 -15.66 0.32 19.99
CA LEU A 97 -14.86 -0.18 18.86
C LEU A 97 -15.24 -1.59 18.37
N PRO A 98 -15.50 -2.58 19.26
CA PRO A 98 -15.90 -3.92 18.85
C PRO A 98 -17.31 -3.99 18.23
N ASP A 99 -18.17 -3.01 18.55
CA ASP A 99 -19.58 -2.96 18.18
C ASP A 99 -19.86 -1.96 17.03
N PHE A 100 -18.83 -1.29 16.49
CA PHE A 100 -19.02 -0.49 15.28
C PHE A 100 -19.38 -1.42 14.12
N GLU A 101 -20.69 -1.45 13.80
CA GLU A 101 -21.14 -1.87 12.49
C GLU A 101 -20.37 -1.08 11.43
N GLN A 102 -20.15 -1.69 10.25
CA GLN A 102 -19.30 -1.17 9.16
C GLN A 102 -19.68 0.23 8.63
N ASP A 103 -20.71 0.86 9.20
CA ASP A 103 -21.28 2.13 8.78
C ASP A 103 -21.09 3.27 9.79
N VAL A 104 -20.46 3.04 10.96
CA VAL A 104 -20.25 4.11 11.96
C VAL A 104 -18.91 4.80 11.74
N SER A 105 -18.95 6.12 11.58
CA SER A 105 -17.77 6.98 11.40
C SER A 105 -17.46 7.83 12.65
N TYR A 106 -16.23 8.35 12.78
CA TYR A 106 -15.91 9.33 13.83
C TYR A 106 -16.79 10.58 13.76
N ALA A 107 -17.18 11.00 12.55
CA ALA A 107 -18.12 12.09 12.33
C ALA A 107 -19.50 11.83 12.95
N ASP A 108 -20.00 10.58 12.91
CA ASP A 108 -21.26 10.21 13.54
C ASP A 108 -21.20 10.30 15.07
N LEU A 109 -20.06 9.92 15.65
CA LEU A 109 -19.83 10.05 17.10
C LEU A 109 -19.83 11.52 17.53
N PHE A 110 -19.19 12.41 16.77
CA PHE A 110 -19.24 13.85 17.02
C PHE A 110 -20.66 14.39 16.89
N ARG A 111 -21.39 14.01 15.83
CA ARG A 111 -22.78 14.43 15.62
C ARG A 111 -23.68 14.05 16.80
N GLN A 112 -23.62 12.79 17.23
CA GLN A 112 -24.40 12.30 18.37
C GLN A 112 -24.04 13.04 19.67
N LYS A 113 -22.75 13.25 19.94
CA LYS A 113 -22.32 13.94 21.17
C LYS A 113 -22.72 15.41 21.19
N LEU A 114 -22.72 16.05 20.04
CA LEU A 114 -23.11 17.46 19.89
C LEU A 114 -24.62 17.67 19.76
N ASP A 115 -25.42 16.58 19.82
CA ASP A 115 -26.88 16.59 19.66
C ASP A 115 -27.32 17.28 18.37
N LEU A 116 -26.56 17.08 17.29
CA LEU A 116 -26.83 17.67 15.99
C LEU A 116 -27.73 16.73 15.19
N ASP A 117 -28.83 17.25 14.66
CA ASP A 117 -29.57 16.52 13.64
C ASP A 117 -28.78 16.45 12.32
N SER A 118 -29.18 15.56 11.41
CA SER A 118 -28.48 15.37 10.13
C SER A 118 -28.42 16.66 9.30
N SER A 119 -29.47 17.48 9.33
CA SER A 119 -29.55 18.70 8.53
C SER A 119 -28.64 19.81 9.05
N GLU A 120 -28.52 19.93 10.37
CA GLU A 120 -27.61 20.85 11.03
C GLU A 120 -26.16 20.43 10.81
N PHE A 121 -25.88 19.14 10.93
CA PHE A 121 -24.57 18.57 10.65
C PHE A 121 -24.12 18.86 9.22
N ASP A 122 -24.97 18.58 8.23
CA ASP A 122 -24.68 18.85 6.82
C ASP A 122 -24.47 20.34 6.56
N ARG A 123 -25.30 21.21 7.16
CA ARG A 123 -25.14 22.66 7.05
C ARG A 123 -23.79 23.12 7.61
N HIS A 124 -23.37 22.60 8.78
CA HIS A 124 -22.08 22.92 9.37
C HIS A 124 -20.90 22.38 8.57
N ALA A 125 -21.05 21.19 7.98
CA ALA A 125 -20.07 20.62 7.07
C ALA A 125 -19.89 21.49 5.82
N GLU A 126 -20.97 21.91 5.17
CA GLU A 126 -20.90 22.78 3.98
C GLU A 126 -20.33 24.17 4.29
N GLN A 127 -20.70 24.77 5.42
CA GLN A 127 -20.10 26.02 5.89
C GLN A 127 -18.60 25.87 6.11
N SER A 128 -18.15 24.76 6.70
CA SER A 128 -16.74 24.47 6.93
C SER A 128 -15.99 24.24 5.62
N LYS A 129 -16.56 23.45 4.69
CA LYS A 129 -15.99 23.25 3.34
C LYS A 129 -15.79 24.57 2.62
N SER A 130 -16.76 25.48 2.68
CA SER A 130 -16.65 26.82 2.10
C SER A 130 -15.56 27.65 2.79
N ARG A 131 -15.61 27.74 4.13
CA ARG A 131 -14.65 28.53 4.94
C ARG A 131 -13.20 28.09 4.73
N TYR A 132 -12.96 26.80 4.57
CA TYR A 132 -11.63 26.22 4.41
C TYR A 132 -11.26 25.92 2.95
N ASN A 133 -11.96 26.53 1.98
CA ASN A 133 -11.67 26.43 0.55
C ASN A 133 -11.60 24.98 0.03
N TYR A 134 -12.36 24.06 0.62
CA TYR A 134 -12.37 22.65 0.27
C TYR A 134 -12.53 22.38 -1.24
N PRO A 135 -13.38 23.11 -2.00
CA PRO A 135 -13.47 22.93 -3.45
C PRO A 135 -12.14 23.16 -4.19
N VAL A 136 -11.32 24.11 -3.73
CA VAL A 136 -9.99 24.39 -4.30
C VAL A 136 -9.03 23.26 -3.98
N LEU A 137 -9.06 22.74 -2.75
CA LEU A 137 -8.23 21.60 -2.32
C LEU A 137 -8.54 20.36 -3.14
N ILE A 138 -9.83 20.06 -3.36
CA ILE A 138 -10.29 18.94 -4.19
C ILE A 138 -9.81 19.09 -5.63
N LYS A 139 -9.91 20.29 -6.21
CA LYS A 139 -9.44 20.55 -7.58
C LYS A 139 -7.93 20.37 -7.69
N SER A 140 -7.17 20.84 -6.69
CA SER A 140 -5.71 20.68 -6.64
C SER A 140 -5.30 19.22 -6.49
N ALA A 141 -5.91 18.48 -5.55
CA ALA A 141 -5.69 17.04 -5.39
C ALA A 141 -6.02 16.26 -6.67
N SER A 142 -7.16 16.58 -7.31
CA SER A 142 -7.55 15.96 -8.59
C SER A 142 -6.52 16.20 -9.70
N MET A 143 -5.88 17.37 -9.71
CA MET A 143 -4.81 17.67 -10.67
C MET A 143 -3.54 16.86 -10.37
N GLN A 144 -3.12 16.78 -9.11
CA GLN A 144 -1.99 15.95 -8.68
C GLN A 144 -2.22 14.47 -8.97
N ILE A 145 -3.44 13.95 -8.75
CA ILE A 145 -3.80 12.57 -9.11
C ILE A 145 -3.65 12.33 -10.61
N ARG A 146 -4.12 13.27 -11.45
CA ARG A 146 -3.96 13.18 -12.91
C ARG A 146 -2.49 13.22 -13.34
N GLU A 147 -1.68 14.05 -12.69
CA GLU A 147 -0.23 14.12 -12.95
C GLU A 147 0.49 12.84 -12.52
N TYR A 148 0.16 12.31 -11.35
CA TYR A 148 0.66 11.04 -10.84
C TYR A 148 0.32 9.89 -11.78
N ALA A 149 -0.96 9.76 -12.18
CA ALA A 149 -1.41 8.73 -13.11
C ALA A 149 -0.75 8.86 -14.49
N ARG A 150 -0.47 10.08 -14.95
CA ARG A 150 0.25 10.32 -16.21
C ARG A 150 1.71 9.86 -16.11
N GLY A 151 2.39 10.20 -15.02
CA GLY A 151 3.77 9.76 -14.78
C GLY A 151 3.86 8.23 -14.70
N TYR A 152 2.93 7.58 -13.99
CA TYR A 152 2.82 6.13 -13.98
C TYR A 152 2.69 5.54 -15.40
N LYS A 153 1.78 6.08 -16.23
CA LYS A 153 1.59 5.58 -17.60
C LYS A 153 2.85 5.73 -18.44
N GLN A 154 3.56 6.85 -18.30
CA GLN A 154 4.81 7.09 -19.02
C GLN A 154 5.88 6.05 -18.64
N ASP A 155 6.12 5.86 -17.35
CA ASP A 155 7.12 4.91 -16.89
C ASP A 155 6.70 3.46 -17.19
N LEU A 156 5.39 3.14 -17.15
CA LEU A 156 4.87 1.82 -17.54
C LEU A 156 5.06 1.56 -19.03
N GLU A 157 4.76 2.53 -19.89
CA GLU A 157 4.97 2.40 -21.35
C GLU A 157 6.45 2.21 -21.70
N GLU A 158 7.37 2.82 -20.94
CA GLU A 158 8.80 2.60 -21.10
C GLU A 158 9.19 1.18 -20.65
N PHE A 159 8.69 0.75 -19.48
CA PHE A 159 8.88 -0.60 -18.98
C PHE A 159 8.36 -1.67 -19.96
N GLU A 160 7.18 -1.49 -20.55
CA GLU A 160 6.60 -2.42 -21.52
C GLU A 160 7.36 -2.48 -22.86
N LYS A 161 8.21 -1.48 -23.15
CA LYS A 161 9.11 -1.46 -24.31
C LYS A 161 10.51 -1.99 -23.98
N SER A 162 10.73 -2.48 -22.76
CA SER A 162 12.01 -3.09 -22.38
C SER A 162 12.34 -4.26 -23.30
N ARG A 163 13.64 -4.44 -23.56
CA ARG A 163 14.12 -5.52 -24.41
C ARG A 163 14.06 -6.87 -23.67
N GLY A 164 14.04 -7.95 -24.44
CA GLY A 164 14.11 -9.31 -23.92
C GLY A 164 12.74 -9.98 -23.79
N PHE A 165 12.68 -11.00 -22.94
CA PHE A 165 11.49 -11.79 -22.69
C PHE A 165 10.66 -11.16 -21.57
N ARG A 166 9.36 -10.96 -21.83
CA ARG A 166 8.40 -10.65 -20.78
C ARG A 166 8.15 -11.90 -19.96
N ILE A 167 8.45 -11.87 -18.66
CA ILE A 167 8.23 -12.98 -17.75
C ILE A 167 7.09 -12.61 -16.79
N GLU A 168 6.07 -13.46 -16.75
CA GLU A 168 4.91 -13.35 -15.88
C GLU A 168 4.87 -14.55 -14.95
N ILE A 169 4.89 -14.33 -13.64
CA ILE A 169 4.73 -15.40 -12.65
C ILE A 169 3.47 -15.11 -11.85
N THR A 170 2.46 -15.93 -12.03
CA THR A 170 1.20 -15.91 -11.29
C THR A 170 1.28 -16.89 -10.13
N LEU A 171 1.04 -16.40 -8.92
CA LEU A 171 1.11 -17.20 -7.70
C LEU A 171 0.07 -16.77 -6.67
N ASN A 172 -0.21 -17.67 -5.71
CA ASN A 172 -1.04 -17.34 -4.58
C ASN A 172 -0.30 -16.43 -3.61
N SER A 173 -0.90 -15.28 -3.28
CA SER A 173 -0.30 -14.28 -2.38
C SER A 173 -0.20 -14.75 -0.92
N ASN A 174 -0.96 -15.77 -0.49
CA ASN A 174 -0.95 -16.23 0.90
C ASN A 174 0.38 -16.88 1.27
N GLY A 175 0.97 -16.42 2.38
CA GLY A 175 2.19 -16.97 2.95
C GLY A 175 3.46 -16.65 2.18
N VAL A 176 3.40 -15.77 1.17
CA VAL A 176 4.59 -15.33 0.43
C VAL A 176 5.28 -14.22 1.21
N LEU A 177 6.52 -14.48 1.60
CA LEU A 177 7.41 -13.49 2.19
C LEU A 177 8.05 -12.67 1.09
N ARG A 178 7.95 -11.34 1.20
CA ARG A 178 8.52 -10.40 0.24
C ARG A 178 9.62 -9.58 0.91
N SER A 179 10.78 -9.49 0.28
CA SER A 179 11.86 -8.57 0.65
C SER A 179 12.31 -7.79 -0.58
N ARG A 180 12.69 -6.52 -0.40
CA ARG A 180 13.00 -5.61 -1.51
C ARG A 180 13.88 -4.43 -1.11
N SER A 181 14.72 -3.99 -2.04
CA SER A 181 15.51 -2.77 -1.96
C SER A 181 15.46 -2.03 -3.30
N SER A 182 15.11 -0.75 -3.26
CA SER A 182 14.92 0.08 -4.45
C SER A 182 14.99 1.55 -4.06
N ASP A 183 15.72 2.33 -4.85
CA ASP A 183 15.72 3.80 -4.86
C ASP A 183 14.79 4.38 -5.92
N ALA A 184 14.29 3.54 -6.84
CA ALA A 184 13.31 3.94 -7.84
C ALA A 184 12.00 4.39 -7.21
N ARG A 185 11.32 5.27 -7.94
CA ARG A 185 9.98 5.74 -7.57
C ARG A 185 9.02 4.56 -7.45
N LYS A 186 8.20 4.61 -6.39
CA LYS A 186 7.12 3.65 -6.17
C LYS A 186 5.83 4.19 -6.78
N TRP A 187 5.30 3.49 -7.76
CA TRP A 187 3.98 3.74 -8.29
C TRP A 187 2.96 2.82 -7.62
N LEU A 188 1.88 3.40 -7.10
CA LEU A 188 0.74 2.68 -6.56
C LEU A 188 -0.53 3.16 -7.27
N ILE A 189 -1.18 2.26 -7.99
CA ILE A 189 -2.34 2.58 -8.84
C ILE A 189 -3.45 1.58 -8.53
N ASP A 190 -4.68 1.92 -8.92
CA ASP A 190 -5.85 1.04 -8.78
C ASP A 190 -6.01 0.53 -7.33
N ASN A 191 -5.94 1.46 -6.37
CA ASN A 191 -6.04 1.19 -4.93
C ASN A 191 -4.97 0.23 -4.39
N GLY A 192 -3.79 0.24 -5.02
CA GLY A 192 -2.66 -0.60 -4.64
C GLY A 192 -2.75 -2.03 -5.16
N SER A 193 -3.76 -2.37 -5.97
CA SER A 193 -3.75 -3.64 -6.72
C SER A 193 -2.57 -3.69 -7.68
N ARG A 194 -2.13 -2.53 -8.20
CA ARG A 194 -0.92 -2.40 -9.01
C ARG A 194 0.19 -1.65 -8.28
N GLU A 195 1.35 -2.28 -8.18
CA GLU A 195 2.58 -1.65 -7.71
C GLU A 195 3.65 -1.77 -8.80
N PHE A 196 4.23 -0.65 -9.21
CA PHE A 196 5.31 -0.64 -10.20
C PHE A 196 6.52 0.12 -9.69
N ARG A 197 7.71 -0.42 -9.97
CA ARG A 197 8.97 0.29 -9.87
C ARG A 197 9.83 0.02 -11.09
N SER A 198 10.46 1.06 -11.61
CA SER A 198 11.36 0.97 -12.76
C SER A 198 12.66 0.24 -12.44
N ASN A 199 13.06 0.15 -11.17
CA ASN A 199 14.25 -0.59 -10.76
C ASN A 199 14.16 -1.09 -9.30
N PHE A 200 14.47 -2.36 -9.09
CA PHE A 200 14.88 -2.93 -7.82
C PHE A 200 16.34 -3.33 -7.87
N ARG A 201 17.14 -2.93 -6.88
CA ARG A 201 18.49 -3.49 -6.67
C ARG A 201 18.40 -4.98 -6.35
N ILE A 202 17.44 -5.31 -5.49
CA ILE A 202 17.02 -6.69 -5.23
C ILE A 202 15.54 -6.71 -4.90
N TYR A 203 14.82 -7.66 -5.48
CA TYR A 203 13.46 -8.01 -5.15
C TYR A 203 13.40 -9.52 -4.97
N SER A 204 12.79 -10.01 -3.89
CA SER A 204 12.67 -11.44 -3.65
C SER A 204 11.31 -11.84 -3.12
N LEU A 205 10.80 -12.97 -3.62
CA LEU A 205 9.67 -13.68 -3.05
C LEU A 205 10.16 -15.03 -2.53
N LYS A 206 9.71 -15.40 -1.32
CA LYS A 206 10.04 -16.67 -0.68
C LYS A 206 8.79 -17.29 -0.06
N LYS A 207 8.62 -18.59 -0.25
CA LYS A 207 7.62 -19.43 0.41
C LYS A 207 8.15 -20.86 0.42
N ASP A 208 7.54 -21.77 1.18
CA ASP A 208 7.85 -23.20 1.09
C ASP A 208 7.84 -23.64 -0.37
N GLY A 209 9.01 -24.08 -0.84
CA GLY A 209 9.19 -24.53 -2.21
C GLY A 209 9.40 -23.45 -3.27
N LEU A 210 9.27 -22.17 -2.94
CA LEU A 210 9.40 -21.04 -3.87
C LEU A 210 10.57 -20.15 -3.49
N LEU A 211 11.47 -19.92 -4.44
CA LEU A 211 12.47 -18.87 -4.39
C LEU A 211 12.45 -18.06 -5.69
N PHE A 212 12.13 -16.77 -5.59
CA PHE A 212 12.29 -15.83 -6.69
C PHE A 212 13.19 -14.69 -6.25
N GLN A 213 14.15 -14.33 -7.09
CA GLN A 213 15.02 -13.19 -6.91
C GLN A 213 15.18 -12.45 -8.24
N LEU A 214 15.04 -11.14 -8.22
CA LEU A 214 15.25 -10.23 -9.34
C LEU A 214 16.24 -9.16 -8.91
N TYR A 215 17.19 -8.84 -9.78
CA TYR A 215 18.30 -7.94 -9.54
C TYR A 215 18.33 -6.84 -10.58
N ASP A 216 18.64 -5.62 -10.15
CA ASP A 216 18.81 -4.42 -10.97
C ASP A 216 17.80 -4.26 -12.13
N SER A 217 16.52 -4.53 -11.85
CA SER A 217 15.47 -4.59 -12.89
C SER A 217 14.13 -4.03 -12.44
N GLY A 218 13.33 -3.58 -13.40
CA GLY A 218 11.97 -3.11 -13.19
C GLY A 218 11.00 -4.26 -12.94
N LEU A 219 10.01 -4.03 -12.10
CA LEU A 219 8.98 -5.03 -11.80
C LEU A 219 7.63 -4.37 -11.55
N LEU A 220 6.61 -4.94 -12.18
CA LEU A 220 5.19 -4.64 -11.96
C LEU A 220 4.57 -5.81 -11.19
N GLU A 221 3.96 -5.51 -10.06
CA GLU A 221 3.07 -6.41 -9.32
C GLU A 221 1.62 -6.06 -9.64
N GLU A 222 0.83 -7.06 -10.00
CA GLU A 222 -0.63 -6.99 -10.04
C GLU A 222 -1.20 -7.93 -8.96
N ASN A 223 -2.17 -7.46 -8.20
CA ASN A 223 -2.79 -8.19 -7.10
C ASN A 223 -4.29 -8.19 -7.29
N ASP A 224 -4.87 -9.38 -7.36
CA ASP A 224 -6.31 -9.57 -7.22
C ASP A 224 -6.60 -9.95 -5.77
N TRP A 225 -7.22 -9.01 -5.04
CA TRP A 225 -7.50 -9.18 -3.62
C TRP A 225 -8.63 -10.18 -3.35
N ASP A 226 -9.55 -10.36 -4.31
CA ASP A 226 -10.72 -11.23 -4.14
C ASP A 226 -10.31 -12.70 -4.24
N THR A 227 -9.49 -13.00 -5.24
CA THR A 227 -8.98 -14.35 -5.54
C THR A 227 -7.63 -14.63 -4.86
N LYS A 228 -7.02 -13.59 -4.27
CA LYS A 228 -5.71 -13.62 -3.60
C LYS A 228 -4.57 -14.02 -4.55
N GLU A 229 -4.70 -13.73 -5.83
CA GLU A 229 -3.65 -13.96 -6.82
C GLU A 229 -2.72 -12.76 -6.89
N LYS A 230 -1.44 -13.06 -7.10
CA LYS A 230 -0.39 -12.08 -7.37
C LYS A 230 0.28 -12.47 -8.67
N THR A 231 0.40 -11.52 -9.58
CA THR A 231 1.21 -11.65 -10.78
C THR A 231 2.40 -10.72 -10.66
N VAL A 232 3.61 -11.26 -10.80
CA VAL A 232 4.83 -10.45 -10.94
C VAL A 232 5.29 -10.48 -12.39
N ILE A 233 5.55 -9.29 -12.92
CA ILE A 233 5.87 -9.07 -14.32
C ILE A 233 7.20 -8.32 -14.39
N PHE A 234 8.13 -8.85 -15.16
CA PHE A 234 9.43 -8.23 -15.41
C PHE A 234 9.95 -8.60 -16.80
N TYR A 235 11.02 -7.95 -17.21
CA TYR A 235 11.72 -8.26 -18.47
C TYR A 235 13.12 -8.79 -18.17
N ALA A 236 13.48 -9.87 -18.84
CA ALA A 236 14.82 -10.46 -18.81
C ALA A 236 15.43 -10.39 -20.21
N GLU A 237 16.61 -9.77 -20.35
CA GLU A 237 17.28 -9.65 -21.65
C GLU A 237 17.58 -11.01 -22.27
N ALA A 238 17.94 -11.98 -21.42
CA ALA A 238 18.16 -13.37 -21.78
C ALA A 238 17.63 -14.29 -20.68
N VAL A 239 17.13 -15.46 -21.08
CA VAL A 239 16.84 -16.58 -20.20
C VAL A 239 17.89 -17.63 -20.50
N ASP A 240 18.78 -17.86 -19.55
CA ASP A 240 19.97 -18.71 -19.74
C ASP A 240 19.58 -20.18 -19.72
N SER A 241 18.62 -20.56 -18.87
CA SER A 241 18.12 -21.92 -18.77
C SER A 241 16.70 -21.96 -18.22
N ILE A 242 15.94 -22.93 -18.71
CA ILE A 242 14.69 -23.38 -18.09
C ILE A 242 14.80 -24.90 -17.93
N ILE A 243 14.62 -25.39 -16.71
CA ILE A 243 14.67 -26.81 -16.35
C ILE A 243 13.31 -27.16 -15.75
N LEU A 244 12.62 -28.13 -16.33
CA LEU A 244 11.35 -28.66 -15.84
C LEU A 244 11.56 -30.12 -15.42
N ASN A 245 11.23 -30.48 -14.18
CA ASN A 245 11.37 -31.87 -13.71
C ASN A 245 12.78 -32.45 -13.93
N GLU A 246 13.82 -31.64 -13.67
CA GLU A 246 15.24 -31.98 -13.93
C GLU A 246 15.63 -32.10 -15.42
N GLU A 247 14.72 -31.81 -16.36
CA GLU A 247 14.98 -31.85 -17.80
C GLU A 247 15.04 -30.42 -18.41
N PRO A 248 16.10 -30.07 -19.15
CA PRO A 248 16.19 -28.76 -19.79
C PRO A 248 15.21 -28.63 -20.96
N ILE A 249 14.56 -27.47 -21.10
CA ILE A 249 13.74 -27.13 -22.27
C ILE A 249 14.37 -25.99 -23.08
N GLU A 250 14.25 -26.06 -24.41
CA GLU A 250 14.81 -25.03 -25.29
C GLU A 250 13.97 -23.73 -25.25
N VAL A 251 14.64 -22.63 -24.94
CA VAL A 251 14.06 -21.28 -25.03
C VAL A 251 13.90 -20.91 -26.52
N GLY A 252 12.68 -20.59 -26.94
CA GLY A 252 12.37 -20.13 -28.30
C GLY A 252 11.43 -21.03 -29.09
N ASN A 253 11.16 -22.25 -28.62
CA ASN A 253 10.08 -23.07 -29.15
C ASN A 253 8.81 -22.83 -28.33
N ALA A 254 7.75 -22.38 -29.00
CA ALA A 254 6.46 -22.20 -28.35
C ALA A 254 6.00 -23.52 -27.74
N SER A 255 5.77 -23.54 -26.43
CA SER A 255 5.39 -24.75 -25.70
C SER A 255 4.45 -24.40 -24.54
N ASN A 256 3.64 -25.38 -24.17
CA ASN A 256 2.78 -25.30 -23.00
C ASN A 256 2.90 -26.63 -22.25
N GLN A 257 3.48 -26.61 -21.07
CA GLN A 257 3.89 -27.81 -20.35
C GLN A 257 3.52 -27.69 -18.87
N ASN A 258 3.03 -28.78 -18.30
CA ASN A 258 2.94 -28.90 -16.86
C ASN A 258 4.29 -29.36 -16.32
N PHE A 259 4.61 -28.93 -15.11
CA PHE A 259 5.79 -29.36 -14.38
C PHE A 259 5.40 -29.71 -12.94
N ASP A 260 6.24 -30.49 -12.28
CA ASP A 260 6.25 -30.78 -10.83
C ASP A 260 7.37 -30.02 -10.12
N SER A 261 8.41 -29.62 -10.85
CA SER A 261 9.41 -28.64 -10.42
C SER A 261 9.89 -27.80 -11.60
N ILE A 262 10.31 -26.57 -11.32
CA ILE A 262 10.86 -25.64 -12.31
C ILE A 262 12.04 -24.89 -11.71
N GLU A 263 13.12 -24.79 -12.48
CA GLU A 263 14.23 -23.87 -12.24
C GLU A 263 14.43 -23.03 -13.49
N MET A 264 14.54 -21.71 -13.31
CA MET A 264 14.75 -20.77 -14.39
C MET A 264 15.76 -19.72 -13.97
N HIS A 265 16.79 -19.56 -14.80
CA HIS A 265 17.87 -18.62 -14.57
C HIS A 265 17.97 -17.65 -15.74
N GLY A 266 18.29 -16.41 -15.42
CA GLY A 266 18.70 -15.41 -16.40
C GLY A 266 19.70 -14.44 -15.79
N SER A 267 20.22 -13.54 -16.63
CA SER A 267 21.28 -12.61 -16.24
C SER A 267 20.94 -11.73 -15.03
N ASN A 268 19.64 -11.45 -14.81
CA ASN A 268 19.15 -10.58 -13.75
C ASN A 268 18.13 -11.24 -12.82
N PHE A 269 17.90 -12.56 -12.92
CA PHE A 269 16.93 -13.23 -12.06
C PHE A 269 17.25 -14.70 -11.78
N ASN A 270 16.75 -15.17 -10.65
CA ASN A 270 16.69 -16.59 -10.30
C ASN A 270 15.27 -16.96 -9.89
N PHE A 271 14.76 -18.07 -10.39
CA PHE A 271 13.43 -18.58 -10.06
C PHE A 271 13.49 -20.09 -9.87
N GLU A 272 13.04 -20.56 -8.71
CA GLU A 272 12.96 -21.97 -8.35
C GLU A 272 11.58 -22.23 -7.73
N TYR A 273 10.94 -23.31 -8.15
CA TYR A 273 9.70 -23.77 -7.57
C TYR A 273 9.61 -25.31 -7.59
N ASP A 274 9.41 -25.93 -6.43
CA ASP A 274 9.43 -27.39 -6.24
C ASP A 274 8.05 -28.06 -6.19
N GLN A 275 7.01 -27.39 -6.69
CA GLN A 275 5.65 -27.91 -6.74
C GLN A 275 5.06 -27.79 -8.14
N SER A 276 3.95 -28.48 -8.34
CA SER A 276 3.32 -28.53 -9.66
C SER A 276 2.76 -27.19 -10.11
N GLY A 277 2.88 -26.92 -11.41
CA GLY A 277 2.39 -25.73 -12.07
C GLY A 277 2.37 -25.89 -13.58
N ASN A 278 2.15 -24.78 -14.28
CA ASN A 278 2.16 -24.72 -15.74
C ASN A 278 3.09 -23.63 -16.23
N ILE A 279 3.83 -23.91 -17.30
CA ILE A 279 4.62 -22.92 -18.02
C ILE A 279 4.16 -22.87 -19.47
N LYS A 280 3.96 -21.64 -19.94
CA LYS A 280 3.74 -21.33 -21.34
C LYS A 280 4.90 -20.48 -21.85
N VAL A 281 5.66 -21.04 -22.78
CA VAL A 281 6.75 -20.34 -23.48
C VAL A 281 6.23 -19.90 -24.84
N GLU A 282 6.37 -18.62 -25.16
CA GLU A 282 6.03 -18.02 -26.45
C GLU A 282 7.24 -17.23 -26.96
N ASN A 283 7.25 -16.89 -28.26
CA ASN A 283 8.35 -16.13 -28.87
C ASN A 283 8.58 -14.76 -28.21
N SER A 284 7.56 -14.19 -27.57
CA SER A 284 7.58 -12.86 -26.96
C SER A 284 7.59 -12.87 -25.42
N GLY A 285 7.52 -14.05 -24.78
CA GLY A 285 7.44 -14.09 -23.33
C GLY A 285 7.22 -15.48 -22.74
N ILE A 286 7.31 -15.53 -21.42
CA ILE A 286 7.14 -16.73 -20.60
C ILE A 286 6.08 -16.42 -19.55
N LYS A 287 5.07 -17.28 -19.45
CA LYS A 287 4.05 -17.22 -18.40
C LYS A 287 4.17 -18.47 -17.54
N ILE A 288 4.19 -18.28 -16.23
CA ILE A 288 4.30 -19.34 -15.24
C ILE A 288 3.12 -19.19 -14.30
N ASP A 289 2.28 -20.22 -14.26
CA ASP A 289 1.13 -20.29 -13.36
C ASP A 289 1.41 -21.34 -12.28
N LEU A 290 1.62 -20.87 -11.04
CA LEU A 290 1.91 -21.71 -9.87
C LEU A 290 0.64 -22.19 -9.15
N TYR A 291 -0.52 -21.98 -9.76
CA TYR A 291 -1.79 -22.49 -9.27
C TYR A 291 -1.90 -23.97 -9.60
N LYS A 292 -2.42 -24.75 -8.64
CA LYS A 292 -2.61 -26.20 -8.78
C LYS A 292 -3.32 -26.51 -10.10
N VAL A 293 -2.59 -27.18 -11.00
CA VAL A 293 -3.21 -28.02 -12.03
C VAL A 293 -3.96 -29.12 -11.25
N LYS A 294 -5.29 -29.09 -11.32
CA LYS A 294 -6.13 -30.15 -10.73
C LYS A 294 -6.00 -31.45 -11.49
#